data_AF-A0A517MX40-F1
#
_entry.id   AF-A0A517MX40-F1
#
_cell.length_a   1.000
_cell.length_b   1.000
_cell.length_c   1.000
_cell.angle_alpha   90.00
_cell.angle_beta   90.00
_cell.angle_gamma   90.00
#
_symmetry.space_group_name_H-M   'P 1'
#
loop_
_entity.id
_entity.type
_entity.pdbx_description
1 polymer ?
#
loop_
_entity_poly.entity_id
_entity_poly.type
_entity_poly.pdbx_seq_one_letter_code
_entity_poly.pdbx_strand_id
1 'polypeptide(L)'
;MTSHLSKHFGEKLRVSKVVTASFILLAPLWVGCQHDLAVAQQNNGLIADGPGKTLRLWYDEPAPDSDAGWVKRSIPMGNGYMGINVFGGTASERIQITENSLYSGGREVAQT
;
A
#
# COMPACT_ATOMS: atom_id res chain seq x y z
N MET A 1 -29.05 42.64 -25.51
CA MET A 1 -29.63 41.67 -26.47
C MET A 1 -28.48 41.17 -27.32
N THR A 2 -27.98 39.94 -27.25
CA THR A 2 -28.51 38.66 -26.78
C THR A 2 -27.32 37.81 -26.34
N SER A 3 -27.49 37.07 -25.25
CA SER A 3 -26.58 36.03 -24.79
C SER A 3 -26.63 34.84 -25.77
N HIS A 4 -25.48 34.27 -26.11
CA HIS A 4 -25.48 32.89 -26.59
C HIS A 4 -24.27 32.11 -26.07
N LEU A 5 -24.49 31.66 -24.84
CA LEU A 5 -23.99 30.46 -24.16
C LEU A 5 -23.15 29.50 -25.01
N SER A 6 -21.88 29.37 -24.61
CA SER A 6 -20.98 28.27 -24.92
C SER A 6 -21.57 26.95 -24.46
N LYS A 7 -21.67 25.98 -25.38
CA LYS A 7 -21.74 24.56 -25.04
C LYS A 7 -20.65 23.83 -25.82
N HIS A 8 -19.47 23.79 -25.23
CA HIS A 8 -18.46 22.77 -25.52
C HIS A 8 -19.03 21.41 -25.10
N PHE A 9 -19.76 20.75 -26.01
CA PHE A 9 -20.13 19.34 -25.90
C PHE A 9 -19.49 18.59 -27.07
N GLY A 10 -18.17 18.50 -27.04
CA GLY A 10 -17.37 17.64 -27.91
C GLY A 10 -17.12 16.33 -27.18
N GLU A 11 -18.13 15.46 -27.20
CA GLU A 11 -18.03 14.09 -26.76
C GLU A 11 -16.89 13.42 -27.54
N LYS A 12 -15.83 13.03 -26.83
CA LYS A 12 -14.64 12.43 -27.43
C LYS A 12 -15.01 11.05 -27.97
N LEU A 13 -15.35 10.98 -29.25
CA LEU A 13 -15.51 9.73 -29.98
C LEU A 13 -14.21 8.93 -29.94
N ARG A 14 -14.26 7.90 -29.11
CA ARG A 14 -13.58 6.59 -29.14
C ARG A 14 -12.40 6.49 -30.11
N VAL A 15 -11.21 6.46 -29.51
CA VAL A 15 -10.02 5.81 -30.08
C VAL A 15 -10.37 4.35 -30.34
N SER A 16 -10.59 3.98 -31.61
CA SER A 16 -10.53 2.58 -32.04
C SER A 16 -9.49 2.49 -33.14
N LYS A 17 -8.25 2.26 -32.70
CA LYS A 17 -7.16 1.88 -33.55
C LYS A 17 -7.36 0.41 -33.94
N VAL A 18 -7.27 0.18 -35.26
CA VAL A 18 -6.80 -1.06 -35.89
C VAL A 18 -7.89 -2.12 -36.13
N VAL A 19 -8.40 -2.07 -37.37
CA VAL A 19 -8.38 -3.18 -38.35
C VAL A 19 -8.54 -4.57 -37.76
N THR A 20 -9.66 -5.23 -38.04
CA THR A 20 -9.67 -6.47 -38.85
C THR A 20 -11.11 -6.72 -39.28
N ALA A 21 -11.41 -6.43 -40.55
CA ALA A 21 -12.56 -7.01 -41.22
C ALA A 21 -12.13 -8.35 -41.82
N SER A 22 -13.08 -9.29 -41.89
CA SER A 22 -13.19 -10.38 -42.88
C SER A 22 -13.12 -11.82 -42.33
N PHE A 23 -14.22 -12.53 -42.60
CA PHE A 23 -14.42 -13.97 -42.77
C PHE A 23 -14.81 -14.82 -41.55
N ILE A 24 -16.13 -14.86 -41.33
CA ILE A 24 -16.87 -15.96 -40.71
C ILE A 24 -16.88 -17.16 -41.69
N LEU A 25 -16.74 -18.37 -41.12
CA LEU A 25 -16.96 -19.73 -41.67
C LEU A 25 -15.70 -20.50 -42.13
N LEU A 26 -15.10 -21.24 -41.19
CA LEU A 26 -14.72 -22.68 -41.30
C LEU A 26 -13.84 -23.06 -40.10
N ALA A 27 -14.42 -23.64 -39.05
CA ALA A 27 -13.68 -24.52 -38.14
C ALA A 27 -13.54 -25.87 -38.86
N PRO A 28 -12.33 -26.48 -38.94
CA PRO A 28 -11.90 -27.34 -37.83
C PRO A 28 -10.38 -27.44 -37.59
N LEU A 29 -10.04 -27.92 -36.39
CA LEU A 29 -8.82 -28.65 -36.01
C LEU A 29 -7.48 -27.87 -36.00
N TRP A 30 -7.27 -27.08 -34.94
CA TRP A 30 -5.93 -26.89 -34.39
C TRP A 30 -5.91 -27.41 -32.95
N VAL A 31 -5.36 -28.62 -32.78
CA VAL A 31 -4.81 -29.06 -31.51
C VAL A 31 -3.63 -28.13 -31.20
N GLY A 32 -3.62 -27.54 -30.01
CA GLY A 32 -2.42 -26.90 -29.47
C GLY A 32 -2.47 -25.38 -29.39
N CYS A 33 -3.40 -24.84 -28.62
CA CYS A 33 -3.04 -23.75 -27.71
C CYS A 33 -4.07 -23.73 -26.59
N GLN A 34 -3.85 -24.60 -25.60
CA GLN A 34 -4.39 -24.42 -24.27
C GLN A 34 -3.85 -23.07 -23.80
N HIS A 35 -4.57 -21.98 -24.08
CA HIS A 35 -4.35 -20.77 -23.31
C HIS A 35 -4.86 -21.11 -21.93
N ASP A 36 -3.96 -21.56 -21.07
CA ASP A 36 -4.08 -21.29 -19.65
C ASP A 36 -4.24 -19.78 -19.53
N LEU A 37 -5.48 -19.31 -19.57
CA LEU A 37 -5.84 -18.07 -18.93
C LEU A 37 -5.64 -18.38 -17.46
N ALA A 38 -4.39 -18.25 -17.01
CA ALA A 38 -4.07 -18.08 -15.63
C ALA A 38 -4.91 -16.87 -15.18
N VAL A 39 -6.07 -17.17 -14.61
CA VAL A 39 -6.80 -16.23 -13.77
C VAL A 39 -5.77 -15.88 -12.72
N ALA A 40 -5.17 -14.69 -12.84
CA ALA A 40 -4.36 -14.13 -11.79
C ALA A 40 -5.26 -14.15 -10.55
N GLN A 41 -5.00 -15.09 -9.65
CA GLN A 41 -5.73 -15.19 -8.40
C GLN A 41 -5.54 -13.83 -7.75
N GLN A 42 -6.63 -13.08 -7.64
CA GLN A 42 -6.63 -11.84 -6.88
C GLN A 42 -6.58 -12.27 -5.41
N ASN A 43 -5.39 -12.67 -4.97
CA ASN A 43 -5.05 -12.87 -3.58
C ASN A 43 -4.96 -11.49 -2.93
N ASN A 44 -6.12 -10.83 -2.81
CA ASN A 44 -6.28 -9.78 -1.83
C ASN A 44 -6.12 -10.46 -0.47
N GLY A 45 -4.86 -10.58 -0.01
CA GLY A 45 -4.41 -11.22 1.22
C GLY A 45 -4.84 -10.44 2.47
N LEU A 46 -6.12 -10.09 2.54
CA LEU A 46 -6.75 -9.38 3.65
C LEU A 46 -7.51 -10.35 4.58
N ILE A 47 -7.50 -11.66 4.29
CA ILE A 47 -8.17 -12.65 5.13
C ILE A 47 -7.17 -13.71 5.55
N ALA A 48 -6.85 -13.71 6.86
CA ALA A 48 -6.14 -14.76 7.57
C ALA A 48 -6.99 -16.04 7.62
N ASP A 49 -7.19 -16.69 6.48
CA ASP A 49 -8.07 -17.85 6.37
C ASP A 49 -7.27 -19.16 6.54
N GLY A 50 -7.16 -19.57 7.80
CA GLY A 50 -6.65 -20.87 8.24
C GLY A 50 -6.95 -21.05 9.74
N PRO A 51 -7.06 -22.29 10.26
CA PRO A 51 -7.28 -22.52 11.69
C PRO A 51 -6.05 -22.00 12.47
N GLY A 52 -6.21 -20.82 13.07
CA GLY A 52 -5.11 -20.05 13.68
C GLY A 52 -4.93 -18.67 13.05
N LYS A 53 -6.00 -17.86 12.98
CA LYS A 53 -5.98 -16.53 12.35
C LYS A 53 -4.92 -15.64 13.01
N THR A 54 -3.83 -15.37 12.31
CA THR A 54 -2.75 -14.50 12.80
C THR A 54 -3.16 -13.05 12.63
N LEU A 55 -3.37 -12.33 13.73
CA LEU A 55 -3.58 -10.89 13.71
C LEU A 55 -2.27 -10.21 13.31
N ARG A 56 -2.31 -9.36 12.27
CA ARG A 56 -1.13 -8.63 11.83
C ARG A 56 -1.49 -7.22 11.39
N LEU A 57 -0.57 -6.31 11.67
CA LEU A 57 -0.57 -4.94 11.18
C LEU A 57 0.40 -4.86 9.99
N TRP A 58 -0.06 -4.31 8.87
CA TRP A 58 0.71 -4.18 7.63
C TRP A 58 0.51 -2.79 7.03
N TYR A 59 1.59 -2.26 6.44
CA TYR A 59 1.60 -0.99 5.72
C TYR A 59 2.32 -1.18 4.38
N ASP A 60 1.86 -0.46 3.36
CA ASP A 60 2.39 -0.48 1.99
C ASP A 60 3.43 0.60 1.72
N GLU A 61 3.67 1.48 2.70
CA GLU A 61 4.63 2.56 2.63
C GLU A 61 5.37 2.75 3.96
N PRO A 62 6.62 3.26 3.95
CA PRO A 62 7.35 3.59 5.16
C PRO A 62 6.65 4.68 5.97
N ALA A 63 6.87 4.68 7.28
CA ALA A 63 6.46 5.78 8.14
C ALA A 63 7.24 7.06 7.74
N PRO A 64 6.57 8.22 7.61
CA PRO A 64 7.25 9.49 7.36
C PRO A 64 8.25 9.81 8.47
N ASP A 65 9.46 10.27 8.11
CA ASP A 65 10.48 10.67 9.09
C ASP A 65 10.10 12.01 9.76
N SER A 66 9.18 11.92 10.72
CA SER A 66 8.59 13.05 11.45
C SER A 66 7.95 12.55 12.76
N ASP A 67 7.71 13.44 13.71
CA ASP A 67 7.03 13.06 14.97
C ASP A 67 5.58 12.59 14.74
N ALA A 68 4.89 13.16 13.75
CA ALA A 68 3.55 12.68 13.38
C ALA A 68 3.61 11.27 12.76
N GLY A 69 4.63 10.99 11.95
CA GLY A 69 4.90 9.65 11.41
C GLY A 69 5.26 8.66 12.51
N TRP A 70 6.04 9.09 13.51
CA TRP A 70 6.34 8.31 14.71
C TRP A 70 5.05 7.84 15.40
N VAL A 71 4.15 8.77 15.77
CA VAL A 71 2.91 8.42 16.47
C VAL A 71 1.97 7.56 15.63
N LYS A 72 1.81 7.90 14.34
CA LYS A 72 0.71 7.37 13.52
C LYS A 72 1.06 6.14 12.69
N ARG A 73 2.34 5.94 12.37
CA ARG A 73 2.78 4.98 11.33
C ARG A 73 3.95 4.09 11.74
N SER A 74 4.77 4.49 12.71
CA SER A 74 5.86 3.61 13.17
C SER A 74 5.30 2.38 13.89
N ILE A 75 5.95 1.23 13.74
CA ILE A 75 5.52 -0.03 14.34
C ILE A 75 6.21 -0.19 15.71
N PRO A 76 5.47 -0.15 16.83
CA PRO A 76 6.05 -0.34 18.15
C PRO A 76 6.26 -1.83 18.46
N MET A 77 7.39 -2.15 19.08
CA MET A 77 7.71 -3.47 19.61
C MET A 77 8.45 -3.32 20.94
N GLY A 78 8.34 -4.29 21.84
CA GLY A 78 9.05 -4.26 23.11
C GLY A 78 8.86 -5.51 23.94
N ASN A 79 9.71 -5.67 24.96
CA ASN A 79 9.67 -6.79 25.91
C ASN A 79 9.36 -6.34 27.35
N GLY A 80 8.91 -5.10 27.53
CA GLY A 80 8.64 -4.49 28.83
C GLY A 80 9.83 -3.77 29.47
N TYR A 81 11.07 -4.08 29.07
CA TYR A 81 12.26 -3.33 29.50
C TYR A 81 12.77 -2.39 28.40
N MET A 82 13.00 -2.94 27.21
CA MET A 82 13.36 -2.18 26.01
C MET A 82 12.15 -2.07 25.08
N GLY A 83 12.07 -0.96 24.36
CA GLY A 83 11.13 -0.74 23.27
C GLY A 83 11.84 -0.24 22.01
N ILE A 84 11.23 -0.48 20.86
CA ILE A 84 11.61 0.14 19.59
C ILE A 84 10.39 0.58 18.80
N ASN A 85 10.58 1.61 17.99
CA ASN A 85 9.66 2.00 16.93
C ASN A 85 10.39 1.90 15.59
N VAL A 86 9.85 1.09 14.67
CA VAL A 86 10.41 0.83 13.33
C VAL A 86 9.68 1.67 12.29
N PHE A 87 10.42 2.34 11.40
CA PHE A 87 9.84 3.22 10.37
C PHE A 87 9.71 2.56 9.00
N GLY A 88 10.59 1.61 8.64
CA GLY A 88 10.51 0.86 7.39
C GLY A 88 11.11 1.57 6.18
N GLY A 89 11.98 2.56 6.39
CA GLY A 89 12.56 3.38 5.32
C GLY A 89 13.46 2.56 4.38
N THR A 90 13.24 2.66 3.07
CA THR A 90 13.91 1.80 2.08
C THR A 90 15.35 2.20 1.76
N ALA A 91 15.65 3.51 1.74
CA ALA A 91 17.00 4.02 1.51
C ALA A 91 17.81 4.16 2.81
N SER A 92 17.14 4.57 3.89
CA SER A 92 17.69 4.62 5.24
C SER A 92 16.59 4.27 6.22
N GLU A 93 16.91 3.38 7.17
CA GLU A 93 16.00 3.01 8.24
C GLU A 93 16.17 3.94 9.44
N ARG A 94 15.09 4.20 10.16
CA ARG A 94 15.10 4.85 11.47
C ARG A 94 14.49 3.91 12.49
N ILE A 95 15.31 3.44 13.42
CA ILE A 95 14.84 2.69 14.58
C ILE A 95 15.01 3.59 15.81
N GLN A 96 13.88 4.03 16.37
CA GLN A 96 13.92 4.70 17.67
C GLN A 96 13.95 3.65 18.77
N ILE A 97 14.80 3.84 19.76
CA ILE A 97 14.96 2.93 20.90
C ILE A 97 14.48 3.64 22.17
N THR A 98 13.81 2.90 23.04
CA THR A 98 13.42 3.34 24.38
C THR A 98 13.86 2.32 25.42
N GLU A 99 14.15 2.78 26.63
CA GLU A 99 14.44 1.97 27.80
C GLU A 99 13.56 2.46 28.96
N ASN A 100 12.90 1.53 29.66
CA ASN A 100 11.97 1.87 30.73
C ASN A 100 12.62 2.61 31.91
N SER A 101 13.90 2.38 32.21
CA SER A 101 14.63 3.05 33.30
C SER A 101 15.24 4.40 32.91
N LEU A 102 15.23 4.77 31.63
CA LEU A 102 15.79 6.04 31.20
C LEU A 102 14.78 7.16 31.45
N TYR A 103 14.93 7.82 32.60
CA TYR A 103 14.17 9.03 32.93
C TYR A 103 15.12 10.06 33.53
N SER A 104 14.82 11.34 33.35
CA SER A 104 15.51 12.43 34.04
C SER A 104 15.05 12.45 35.50
N GLY A 105 15.63 11.56 36.31
CA GLY A 105 15.42 11.57 37.76
C GLY A 105 15.96 12.86 38.36
N GLY A 106 15.07 13.78 38.71
CA GLY A 106 15.44 15.01 39.40
C GLY A 106 15.99 14.69 40.79
N ARG A 107 17.31 14.60 40.92
CA ARG A 107 17.95 15.07 42.15
C ARG A 107 18.18 16.56 41.95
N GLU A 108 17.38 17.36 42.63
CA GLU A 108 17.73 18.75 42.88
C GLU A 108 19.04 18.74 43.67
N VAL A 109 20.14 19.08 43.02
CA VAL A 109 21.35 19.45 43.73
C VAL A 109 21.03 20.73 44.48
N ALA A 110 20.59 20.59 45.73
CA ALA A 110 20.49 21.70 46.65
C ALA A 110 21.88 22.34 46.74
N GLN A 111 22.08 23.44 46.02
CA GLN A 111 23.23 24.30 46.18
C GLN A 111 23.11 24.92 47.57
N THR A 112 23.91 24.40 48.50
CA THR A 112 24.21 25.02 49.79
C THR A 112 25.46 25.88 49.63
#